data_AF-A0A2E6J2F2-F1
#
_entry.id   AF-A0A2E6J2F2-F1
#
_cell.length_a   1.000
_cell.length_b   1.000
_cell.length_c   1.000
_cell.angle_alpha   90.00
_cell.angle_beta   90.00
_cell.angle_gamma   90.00
#
_symmetry.space_group_name_H-M   'P 1'
#
loop_
_entity.id
_entity.type
_entity.pdbx_description
1 polymer ?
#
loop_
_entity_poly.entity_id
_entity_poly.type
_entity_poly.pdbx_seq_one_letter_code
_entity_poly.pdbx_strand_id
1 'polypeptide(L)'
;MSEPRGKARYCPDCWDKKIAVEEIVAREFELKRYIRAENAEKYLVYHSTIKRPCGQLVVLDDGYDLFLTLVLYPIFAWDDPAYHLSGDPEGRSFSDLVIDKVAAEVVEPWGGGRWHLEVFRAANPEPEEWNGEM
;
A
#
# COMPACT_ATOMS: atom_id res chain seq x y z
N MET A 1 -8.33 -1.13 -30.23
CA MET A 1 -7.10 -1.63 -29.60
C MET A 1 -6.00 -0.62 -29.87
N SER A 2 -5.63 0.20 -28.88
CA SER A 2 -4.50 1.13 -29.00
C SER A 2 -3.20 0.36 -28.90
N GLU A 3 -2.36 0.42 -29.94
CA GLU A 3 -1.00 -0.14 -29.91
C GLU A 3 -0.22 0.38 -28.69
N PRO A 4 0.60 -0.46 -28.04
CA PRO A 4 1.36 -0.04 -26.87
C PRO A 4 2.39 1.01 -27.31
N ARG A 5 2.17 2.26 -26.88
CA ARG A 5 3.03 3.41 -27.22
C ARG A 5 4.31 3.37 -26.37
N GLY A 6 5.27 2.54 -26.75
CA GLY A 6 6.62 2.56 -26.15
C GLY A 6 7.45 1.31 -26.41
N LYS A 7 8.77 1.46 -26.43
CA LYS A 7 9.69 0.30 -26.34
C LYS A 7 9.52 -0.34 -24.95
N ALA A 8 9.40 -1.67 -24.90
CA ALA A 8 9.37 -2.40 -23.64
C ALA A 8 10.61 -2.08 -22.80
N ARG A 9 10.41 -1.68 -21.54
CA ARG A 9 11.50 -1.32 -20.62
C ARG A 9 12.21 -2.55 -20.05
N TYR A 10 11.51 -3.67 -19.96
CA TYR A 10 11.99 -4.94 -19.43
C TYR A 10 11.92 -6.01 -20.52
N CYS A 11 12.91 -6.91 -20.57
CA CYS A 11 12.71 -8.20 -21.23
C CYS A 11 11.84 -9.11 -20.33
N PRO A 12 11.21 -10.17 -20.87
CA PRO A 12 10.35 -11.06 -20.09
C PRO A 12 11.01 -11.60 -18.82
N ASP A 13 12.23 -12.14 -18.92
CA ASP A 13 12.94 -12.71 -17.76
C ASP A 13 13.26 -11.68 -16.66
N CYS A 14 13.57 -10.43 -17.06
CA CYS A 14 13.81 -9.35 -16.10
C CYS A 14 12.51 -8.92 -15.42
N TRP A 15 11.39 -8.91 -16.17
CA TRP A 15 10.08 -8.61 -15.63
C TRP A 15 9.64 -9.67 -14.60
N ASP A 16 9.75 -10.95 -14.94
CA ASP A 16 9.36 -12.04 -14.04
C ASP A 16 10.18 -12.02 -12.75
N LYS A 17 11.48 -11.74 -12.84
CA LYS A 17 12.34 -11.57 -11.65
C LYS A 17 11.91 -10.38 -10.80
N LYS A 18 11.57 -9.25 -11.43
CA LYS A 18 11.11 -8.05 -10.73
C LYS A 18 9.81 -8.32 -9.98
N ILE A 19 8.81 -8.91 -10.64
CA ILE A 19 7.54 -9.29 -10.01
C ILE A 19 7.76 -10.25 -8.85
N ALA A 20 8.59 -11.28 -9.01
CA ALA A 20 8.88 -12.22 -7.93
C ALA A 20 9.51 -11.56 -6.70
N VAL A 21 10.41 -10.60 -6.90
CA VAL A 21 11.03 -9.84 -5.80
C VAL A 21 9.99 -8.91 -5.15
N GLU A 22 9.19 -8.20 -5.94
CA GLU A 22 8.14 -7.32 -5.43
C GLU A 22 7.09 -8.07 -4.62
N GLU A 23 6.69 -9.27 -5.05
CA GLU A 23 5.78 -10.14 -4.29
C GLU A 23 6.38 -10.56 -2.94
N ILE A 24 7.69 -10.84 -2.88
CA ILE A 24 8.37 -11.18 -1.62
C ILE A 24 8.33 -10.00 -0.67
N VAL A 25 8.69 -8.80 -1.14
CA VAL A 25 8.70 -7.60 -0.28
C VAL A 25 7.27 -7.19 0.12
N ALA A 26 6.30 -7.32 -0.78
CA ALA A 26 4.89 -7.04 -0.45
C ALA A 26 4.34 -7.98 0.64
N ARG A 27 4.90 -9.18 0.82
CA ARG A 27 4.57 -10.09 1.93
C ARG A 27 5.17 -9.67 3.26
N GLU A 28 6.13 -8.75 3.27
CA GLU A 28 6.65 -8.16 4.50
C GLU A 28 5.64 -7.16 5.11
N PHE A 29 4.66 -6.72 4.33
CA PHE A 29 3.54 -5.92 4.80
C PHE A 29 2.32 -6.78 5.18
N GLU A 30 1.65 -6.36 6.25
CA GLU A 30 0.39 -6.94 6.70
C GLU A 30 -0.64 -5.82 6.97
N LEU A 31 -1.82 -5.90 6.36
CA LEU A 31 -2.94 -4.98 6.57
C LEU A 31 -3.93 -5.59 7.55
N LYS A 32 -3.90 -5.15 8.82
CA LYS A 32 -4.81 -5.67 9.86
C LYS A 32 -6.04 -4.80 9.99
N ARG A 33 -7.19 -5.36 9.67
CA ARG A 33 -8.48 -4.68 9.86
C ARG A 33 -8.75 -4.47 11.34
N TYR A 34 -8.95 -3.22 11.73
CA TYR A 34 -9.24 -2.77 13.09
C TYR A 34 -10.73 -2.45 13.29
N ILE A 35 -11.37 -1.82 12.30
CA ILE A 35 -12.81 -1.52 12.32
C ILE A 35 -13.46 -2.04 11.04
N ARG A 36 -14.68 -2.57 11.17
CA ARG A 36 -15.57 -2.92 10.06
C ARG A 36 -16.97 -2.40 10.33
N ALA A 37 -17.45 -1.52 9.47
CA ALA A 37 -18.83 -1.09 9.36
C ALA A 37 -19.40 -1.57 8.01
N GLU A 38 -20.68 -1.28 7.76
CA GLU A 38 -21.35 -1.64 6.50
C GLU A 38 -20.66 -1.01 5.28
N ASN A 39 -20.28 0.27 5.39
CA ASN A 39 -19.74 1.08 4.31
C ASN A 39 -18.37 1.70 4.64
N ALA A 40 -17.68 1.18 5.67
CA ALA A 40 -16.38 1.69 6.06
C ALA A 40 -15.50 0.63 6.73
N GLU A 41 -14.21 0.70 6.48
CA GLU A 41 -13.21 -0.14 7.16
C GLU A 41 -12.01 0.71 7.58
N LYS A 42 -11.37 0.32 8.68
CA LYS A 42 -10.08 0.87 9.10
C LYS A 42 -9.08 -0.26 9.22
N TYR A 43 -7.89 -0.08 8.67
CA TYR A 43 -6.76 -1.00 8.81
C TYR A 43 -5.58 -0.30 9.46
N LEU A 44 -4.78 -1.09 10.16
CA LEU A 44 -3.43 -0.74 10.57
C LEU A 44 -2.44 -1.46 9.64
N VAL A 45 -1.43 -0.72 9.20
CA VAL A 45 -0.37 -1.22 8.31
C VAL A 45 0.82 -1.62 9.16
N TYR A 46 1.25 -2.87 9.03
CA TYR A 46 2.43 -3.39 9.69
C TYR A 46 3.49 -3.75 8.66
N HIS A 47 4.75 -3.62 9.05
CA HIS A 47 5.89 -4.16 8.32
C HIS A 47 6.67 -5.11 9.23
N SER A 48 7.17 -6.21 8.68
CA SER A 48 7.81 -7.31 9.42
C SER A 48 8.98 -6.88 10.32
N THR A 49 9.66 -5.79 9.98
CA THR A 49 10.85 -5.28 10.69
C THR A 49 10.52 -4.41 11.92
N ILE A 50 9.25 -4.04 12.13
CA ILE A 50 8.83 -3.18 13.22
C ILE A 50 7.63 -3.77 13.98
N LYS A 51 7.54 -3.49 15.28
CA LYS A 51 6.46 -4.04 16.13
C LYS A 51 5.19 -3.19 16.15
N ARG A 52 5.32 -1.88 15.89
CA ARG A 52 4.21 -0.93 15.89
C ARG A 52 3.66 -0.75 14.48
N PRO A 53 2.39 -0.35 14.30
CA PRO A 53 1.89 0.04 12.99
C PRO A 53 2.75 1.14 12.38
N CYS A 54 3.13 1.01 11.11
CA CYS A 54 3.81 2.08 10.36
C CYS A 54 2.84 2.96 9.57
N GLY A 55 1.55 2.63 9.57
CA GLY A 55 0.54 3.43 8.91
C GLY A 55 -0.86 2.97 9.23
N GLN A 56 -1.83 3.62 8.62
CA GLN A 56 -3.23 3.25 8.68
C GLN A 56 -3.91 3.51 7.34
N LEU A 57 -4.94 2.73 7.05
CA LEU A 57 -5.79 2.90 5.89
C LEU A 57 -7.22 3.07 6.38
N VAL A 58 -7.91 4.09 5.89
CA VAL A 58 -9.37 4.23 6.03
C VAL A 58 -9.97 3.99 4.66
N VAL A 59 -11.04 3.18 4.63
CA VAL A 59 -11.83 2.87 3.44
C VAL A 59 -13.24 3.36 3.71
N LEU A 60 -13.80 4.09 2.75
CA LEU A 60 -15.17 4.56 2.75
C LEU A 60 -15.82 4.15 1.42
N ASP A 61 -16.97 3.52 1.50
CA ASP A 61 -17.83 3.21 0.36
C ASP A 61 -19.02 4.18 0.38
N ASP A 62 -19.18 4.95 -0.69
CA ASP A 62 -20.33 5.85 -0.86
C ASP A 62 -21.50 5.19 -1.61
N GLY A 63 -21.37 3.91 -1.97
CA GLY A 63 -22.33 3.13 -2.75
C GLY A 63 -22.04 3.13 -4.26
N TYR A 64 -21.05 3.90 -4.72
CA TYR A 64 -20.62 3.98 -6.12
C TYR A 64 -19.12 3.77 -6.29
N ASP A 65 -18.32 4.51 -5.52
CA ASP A 65 -16.87 4.54 -5.60
C ASP A 65 -16.24 4.29 -4.20
N LEU A 66 -15.06 3.68 -4.17
CA LEU A 66 -14.29 3.49 -2.93
C LEU A 66 -13.32 4.65 -2.71
N PHE A 67 -13.39 5.27 -1.55
CA PHE A 67 -12.45 6.30 -1.12
C PHE A 67 -11.52 5.74 -0.06
N LEU A 68 -10.23 5.78 -0.36
CA LEU A 68 -9.17 5.26 0.48
C LEU A 68 -8.25 6.39 0.91
N THR A 69 -7.94 6.43 2.20
CA THR A 69 -6.95 7.34 2.77
C THR A 69 -5.88 6.53 3.47
N LEU A 70 -4.69 6.49 2.87
CA LEU A 70 -3.52 5.82 3.42
C LEU A 70 -2.61 6.85 4.10
N VAL A 71 -2.44 6.73 5.41
CA VAL A 71 -1.53 7.57 6.19
C VAL A 71 -0.29 6.76 6.54
N LEU A 72 0.86 7.24 6.11
CA LEU A 72 2.17 6.62 6.29
C LEU A 72 2.91 7.36 7.41
N TYR A 73 3.18 6.66 8.51
CA TYR A 73 3.83 7.22 9.69
C TYR A 73 5.35 7.34 9.50
N PRO A 74 5.99 8.34 10.12
CA PRO A 74 7.41 8.62 9.93
C PRO A 74 8.34 7.59 10.61
N ILE A 75 7.79 6.59 11.29
CA ILE A 75 8.56 5.55 11.98
C ILE A 75 9.16 4.50 11.05
N PHE A 76 8.80 4.53 9.77
CA PHE A 76 9.24 3.58 8.75
C PHE A 76 9.79 4.34 7.54
N ALA A 77 10.85 3.79 6.94
CA ALA A 77 11.59 4.43 5.84
C ALA A 77 10.88 4.19 4.50
N TRP A 78 9.71 4.79 4.33
CA TRP A 78 8.85 4.53 3.18
C TRP A 78 9.45 4.86 1.82
N ASP A 79 10.31 5.88 1.77
CA ASP A 79 10.95 6.35 0.54
C ASP A 79 12.24 5.57 0.20
N ASP A 80 12.69 4.68 1.10
CA ASP A 80 13.85 3.83 0.83
C ASP A 80 13.50 2.80 -0.27
N PRO A 81 14.50 2.40 -1.07
CA PRO A 81 14.32 1.30 -2.03
C PRO A 81 13.84 0.04 -1.32
N ALA A 82 12.73 -0.52 -1.80
CA ALA A 82 12.12 -1.71 -1.23
C ALA A 82 12.98 -2.97 -1.47
N TYR A 83 13.78 -2.96 -2.53
CA TYR A 83 14.68 -4.05 -2.89
C TYR A 83 15.86 -3.54 -3.71
N HIS A 84 16.86 -4.40 -3.89
CA HIS A 84 17.95 -4.18 -4.82
C HIS A 84 17.97 -5.29 -5.88
N LEU A 85 17.65 -4.92 -7.13
CA LEU A 85 17.71 -5.81 -8.28
C LEU A 85 18.67 -5.23 -9.31
N SER A 86 19.78 -5.93 -9.55
CA SER A 86 20.81 -5.46 -10.49
C SER A 86 20.23 -5.31 -11.91
N GLY A 87 20.42 -4.14 -12.50
CA GLY A 87 19.93 -3.83 -13.85
C GLY A 87 18.44 -3.44 -13.91
N ASP A 88 17.75 -3.27 -12.78
CA ASP A 88 16.41 -2.67 -12.77
C ASP A 88 16.51 -1.15 -12.99
N PRO A 89 15.97 -0.61 -14.10
CA PRO A 89 16.03 0.82 -14.40
C PRO A 89 15.10 1.70 -13.57
N GLU A 90 14.10 1.14 -12.89
CA GLU A 90 13.12 1.93 -12.13
C GLU A 90 13.30 1.78 -10.63
N GLY A 91 13.45 0.53 -10.14
CA GLY A 91 13.29 0.24 -8.71
C GLY A 91 11.91 0.67 -8.19
N ARG A 92 11.62 0.39 -6.93
CA ARG A 92 10.40 0.87 -6.25
C ARG A 92 10.69 1.15 -4.78
N SER A 93 10.00 2.13 -4.23
CA SER A 93 10.02 2.43 -2.80
C SER A 93 9.09 1.50 -2.04
N PHE A 94 9.24 1.44 -0.72
CA PHE A 94 8.27 0.74 0.12
C PHE A 94 6.85 1.35 0.03
N SER A 95 6.74 2.67 -0.15
CA SER A 95 5.44 3.31 -0.40
C SER A 95 4.75 2.80 -1.67
N ASP A 96 5.52 2.50 -2.72
CA ASP A 96 4.92 1.99 -3.95
C ASP A 96 4.37 0.58 -3.75
N LEU A 97 5.09 -0.27 -3.03
CA LEU A 97 4.67 -1.66 -2.80
C LEU A 97 3.48 -1.78 -1.84
N VAL A 98 3.38 -0.90 -0.84
CA VAL A 98 2.21 -0.91 0.06
C VAL A 98 0.95 -0.43 -0.67
N ILE A 99 1.06 0.44 -1.68
CA ILE A 99 -0.09 0.84 -2.52
C ILE A 99 -0.62 -0.37 -3.30
N ASP A 100 0.26 -1.17 -3.90
CA ASP A 100 -0.13 -2.40 -4.59
C ASP A 100 -0.77 -3.40 -3.64
N LYS A 101 -0.22 -3.52 -2.42
CA LYS A 101 -0.80 -4.35 -1.35
C LYS A 101 -2.21 -3.90 -0.98
N VAL A 102 -2.45 -2.59 -0.88
CA VAL A 102 -3.79 -2.02 -0.64
C VAL A 102 -4.73 -2.34 -1.81
N ALA A 103 -4.28 -2.24 -3.05
CA ALA A 103 -5.08 -2.60 -4.20
C ALA A 103 -5.50 -4.08 -4.16
N ALA A 104 -4.54 -4.98 -3.94
CA ALA A 104 -4.77 -6.42 -3.95
C ALA A 104 -5.58 -6.92 -2.74
N GLU A 105 -5.30 -6.42 -1.52
CA GLU A 105 -5.89 -6.97 -0.29
C GLU A 105 -7.10 -6.21 0.23
N VAL A 106 -7.36 -5.01 -0.31
CA VAL A 106 -8.49 -4.17 0.13
C VAL A 106 -9.39 -3.86 -1.05
N VAL A 107 -8.89 -3.22 -2.11
CA VAL A 107 -9.73 -2.79 -3.24
C VAL A 107 -10.37 -3.97 -3.97
N GLU A 108 -9.60 -5.02 -4.28
CA GLU A 108 -10.12 -6.21 -4.95
C GLU A 108 -11.24 -6.92 -4.15
N PRO A 109 -11.08 -7.21 -2.83
CA PRO A 109 -12.17 -7.76 -2.02
C PRO A 109 -13.44 -6.91 -1.93
N TRP A 110 -13.33 -5.59 -2.09
CA TRP A 110 -14.46 -4.68 -2.19
C TRP A 110 -15.11 -4.67 -3.60
N GLY A 111 -14.61 -5.48 -4.52
CA GLY A 111 -15.17 -5.68 -5.86
C GLY A 111 -14.37 -5.01 -6.98
N GLY A 112 -13.27 -4.31 -6.68
CA GLY A 112 -12.37 -3.76 -7.71
C GLY A 112 -12.99 -2.70 -8.61
N GLY A 113 -14.05 -2.02 -8.14
CA GLY A 113 -14.75 -0.95 -8.86
C GLY A 113 -13.92 0.31 -9.02
N ARG A 114 -14.57 1.46 -9.24
CA ARG A 114 -13.86 2.74 -9.22
C ARG A 114 -13.40 3.06 -7.80
N TRP A 115 -12.17 3.55 -7.68
CA TRP A 115 -11.59 3.89 -6.39
C TRP A 115 -10.65 5.09 -6.51
N HIS A 116 -10.49 5.77 -5.38
CA HIS A 116 -9.61 6.91 -5.20
C HIS A 116 -8.75 6.65 -3.97
N LEU A 117 -7.43 6.77 -4.11
CA LEU A 117 -6.50 6.65 -2.99
C LEU A 117 -5.73 7.95 -2.80
N GLU A 118 -5.85 8.51 -1.61
CA GLU A 118 -5.01 9.60 -1.15
C GLU A 118 -3.95 9.05 -0.20
N VAL A 119 -2.69 9.42 -0.44
CA VAL A 119 -1.55 8.98 0.38
C VAL A 119 -0.97 10.18 1.11
N PHE A 120 -0.93 10.12 2.43
CA PHE A 120 -0.43 11.18 3.30
C PHE A 120 0.80 10.74 4.08
N ARG A 121 1.80 11.62 4.17
CA ARG A 121 2.92 11.49 5.13
C ARG A 121 2.51 12.16 6.43
N ALA A 122 2.45 11.41 7.53
CA ALA A 122 2.22 12.01 8.84
C ALA A 122 3.49 12.72 9.33
N ALA A 123 3.33 13.91 9.91
CA ALA A 123 4.42 14.60 10.60
C ALA A 123 4.68 14.03 12.00
N ASN A 124 3.65 13.46 12.63
CA ASN A 124 3.71 12.91 13.99
C ASN A 124 3.58 11.37 13.96
N PRO A 125 4.37 10.64 14.77
CA PRO A 125 4.23 9.19 14.91
C PRO A 125 3.00 8.85 15.74
N GLU A 126 1.94 8.36 15.08
CA GLU A 126 0.67 7.88 15.65
C GLU A 126 -0.09 8.91 16.52
N PRO A 127 -1.44 9.00 16.48
CA PRO A 127 -2.14 9.61 17.61
C PRO A 127 -1.85 8.77 18.85
N GLU A 128 -1.45 9.39 19.96
CA GLU A 128 -1.41 8.74 21.28
C GLU A 128 -2.71 7.94 21.47
N GLU A 129 -2.63 6.72 22.05
CA GLU A 129 -3.80 5.92 22.38
C GLU A 129 -4.86 6.85 22.98
N TRP A 130 -5.92 7.12 22.22
CA TRP A 130 -7.00 7.96 22.73
C TRP A 130 -7.60 7.21 23.91
N ASN A 131 -7.35 7.72 25.11
CA ASN A 131 -7.75 7.15 26.39
C ASN A 131 -9.26 7.25 26.67
N GLY A 132 -10.05 7.71 25.69
CA GLY A 132 -11.50 7.71 25.76
C GLY A 132 -12.11 8.81 26.63
N GLU A 133 -11.33 9.80 27.08
CA GLU A 133 -11.88 10.90 27.88
C GLU A 133 -12.52 11.97 26.97
N MET A 134 -13.84 12.15 27.12
CA MET A 134 -14.60 13.33 26.68
C MET A 134 -14.71 14.34 27.82
#